data_AF-A0A657IVD2-F1
#
_entry.id   AF-A0A657IVD2-F1
#
_cell.length_a   1.000
_cell.length_b   1.000
_cell.length_c   1.000
_cell.angle_alpha   90.00
_cell.angle_beta   90.00
_cell.angle_gamma   90.00
#
_symmetry.space_group_name_H-M   'P 1'
#
loop_
_entity.id
_entity.type
_entity.pdbx_description
1 polymer ?
#
loop_
_entity_poly.entity_id
_entity_poly.type
_entity_poly.pdbx_seq_one_letter_code
_entity_poly.pdbx_strand_id
1 'polypeptide(L)'
;MAVKATAAMRFEPAEITVPAGDRLILEVTNADETTVHDLVLDGGATSGRLDPGASASVDAGVITQDVDGWCSIVGHRQMGMTLRIRADGASSPGEESSGRGDSSADGQGAGTNRPWTCRPPRGRITAPAPRCWTRPPSTGWSRTGRAG
;
A
#
# COMPACT_ATOMS: atom_id res chain seq x y z
N MET A 1 -5.23 -11.95 10.69
CA MET A 1 -6.35 -11.11 11.19
C MET A 1 -7.63 -11.63 10.57
N ALA A 2 -8.71 -11.83 11.32
CA ALA A 2 -9.95 -12.41 10.76
C ALA A 2 -10.93 -11.32 10.30
N VAL A 3 -11.59 -11.56 9.15
CA VAL A 3 -12.62 -10.69 8.56
C VAL A 3 -13.77 -11.55 8.07
N LYS A 4 -15.01 -11.17 8.40
CA LYS A 4 -16.21 -11.84 7.92
C LYS A 4 -16.91 -11.01 6.85
N ALA A 5 -17.31 -11.61 5.75
CA ALA A 5 -18.29 -11.06 4.84
C ALA A 5 -19.68 -11.51 5.31
N THR A 6 -20.58 -10.58 5.60
CA THR A 6 -21.89 -10.88 6.22
C THR A 6 -23.04 -10.66 5.26
N ALA A 7 -24.19 -11.27 5.58
CA ALA A 7 -25.44 -11.08 4.84
C ALA A 7 -25.95 -9.62 4.81
N ALA A 8 -25.37 -8.73 5.64
CA ALA A 8 -25.66 -7.29 5.63
C ALA A 8 -24.90 -6.52 4.53
N MET A 9 -24.24 -7.21 3.59
CA MET A 9 -23.38 -6.59 2.57
C MET A 9 -22.27 -5.75 3.21
N ARG A 10 -21.66 -6.27 4.28
CA ARG A 10 -20.61 -5.60 5.06
C ARG A 10 -19.48 -6.56 5.36
N PHE A 11 -18.29 -6.00 5.54
CA PHE A 11 -17.20 -6.70 6.20
C PHE A 11 -17.23 -6.40 7.70
N GLU A 12 -16.96 -7.41 8.52
CA GLU A 12 -16.86 -7.30 9.97
C GLU A 12 -15.51 -7.86 10.44
N PRO A 13 -14.63 -7.01 11.03
CA PRO A 13 -14.78 -5.56 11.14
C PRO A 13 -14.70 -4.85 9.77
N ALA A 14 -15.28 -3.64 9.68
CA ALA A 14 -15.22 -2.81 8.47
C ALA A 14 -13.96 -1.92 8.41
N GLU A 15 -13.28 -1.71 9.55
CA GLU A 15 -12.00 -1.01 9.64
C GLU A 15 -11.02 -1.83 10.50
N ILE A 16 -9.76 -1.88 10.07
CA ILE A 16 -8.66 -2.54 10.74
C ILE A 16 -7.50 -1.56 10.83
N THR A 17 -6.89 -1.43 12.01
CA THR A 17 -5.68 -0.63 12.20
C THR A 17 -4.48 -1.55 12.36
N VAL A 18 -3.41 -1.26 11.62
CA VAL A 18 -2.17 -2.03 11.60
C VAL A 18 -0.98 -1.07 11.69
N PRO A 19 0.05 -1.33 12.50
CA PRO A 19 1.26 -0.52 12.50
C PRO A 19 1.88 -0.44 11.10
N ALA A 20 2.29 0.75 10.69
CA ALA A 20 2.99 0.94 9.43
C ALA A 20 4.33 0.18 9.45
N GLY A 21 4.59 -0.58 8.39
CA GLY A 21 5.75 -1.47 8.25
C GLY A 21 5.46 -2.93 8.57
N ASP A 22 4.29 -3.26 9.11
CA ASP A 22 3.92 -4.64 9.40
C ASP A 22 3.32 -5.35 8.19
N ARG A 23 3.59 -6.66 8.09
CA ARG A 23 2.94 -7.53 7.10
C ARG A 23 1.58 -7.98 7.62
N LEU A 24 0.54 -7.79 6.80
CA LEU A 24 -0.83 -8.16 7.13
C LEU A 24 -1.31 -9.33 6.27
N ILE A 25 -1.77 -10.39 6.94
CA ILE A 25 -2.52 -11.49 6.31
C ILE A 25 -3.92 -11.51 6.90
N LEU A 26 -4.92 -11.44 6.02
CA LEU A 26 -6.34 -11.52 6.36
C LEU A 26 -6.84 -12.94 6.17
N GLU A 27 -7.56 -13.48 7.14
CA GLU A 27 -8.37 -14.69 7.02
C GLU A 27 -9.80 -14.21 6.74
N VAL A 28 -10.26 -14.33 5.49
CA VAL A 28 -11.58 -13.85 5.07
C VAL A 28 -12.55 -15.02 5.01
N THR A 29 -13.64 -14.95 5.77
CA THR A 29 -14.70 -15.98 5.76
C THR A 29 -15.99 -15.37 5.25
N ASN A 30 -16.66 -16.07 4.32
CA ASN A 30 -18.03 -15.75 3.97
C ASN A 30 -18.99 -16.34 5.02
N ALA A 31 -19.60 -15.47 5.83
CA ALA A 31 -20.59 -15.83 6.85
C ALA A 31 -22.04 -15.62 6.38
N ASP A 32 -22.26 -15.16 5.15
CA ASP A 32 -23.57 -15.25 4.49
C ASP A 32 -23.80 -16.70 4.02
N GLU A 33 -25.00 -17.23 4.30
CA GLU A 33 -25.40 -18.61 3.96
C GLU A 33 -25.87 -18.76 2.50
N THR A 34 -26.09 -17.66 1.80
CA THR A 34 -26.78 -17.63 0.51
C THR A 34 -26.01 -16.89 -0.57
N THR A 35 -25.32 -15.81 -0.21
CA THR A 35 -24.67 -14.93 -1.18
C THR A 35 -23.18 -15.22 -1.26
N VAL A 36 -22.66 -15.23 -2.47
CA VAL A 36 -21.22 -15.33 -2.72
C VAL A 36 -20.56 -13.96 -2.54
N HIS A 37 -19.39 -13.94 -1.92
CA HIS A 37 -18.61 -12.73 -1.69
C HIS A 37 -17.16 -12.90 -2.13
N ASP A 38 -16.44 -11.80 -2.20
CA ASP A 38 -14.99 -11.76 -2.31
C ASP A 38 -14.45 -10.54 -1.57
N LEU A 39 -13.14 -10.49 -1.40
CA LEU A 39 -12.40 -9.31 -1.02
C LEU A 39 -11.36 -9.03 -2.10
N VAL A 40 -11.32 -7.78 -2.57
CA VAL A 40 -10.26 -7.22 -3.41
C VAL A 40 -9.68 -6.03 -2.66
N LEU A 41 -8.36 -5.99 -2.54
CA LEU A 41 -7.63 -4.85 -2.00
C LEU A 41 -7.11 -3.96 -3.15
N ASP A 42 -6.95 -2.67 -2.90
CA ASP A 42 -6.44 -1.70 -3.89
C ASP A 42 -5.05 -2.08 -4.44
N GLY A 43 -4.24 -2.78 -3.63
CA GLY A 43 -2.95 -3.37 -4.04
C GLY A 43 -3.05 -4.61 -4.94
N GLY A 44 -4.26 -5.03 -5.33
CA GLY A 44 -4.52 -6.15 -6.23
C GLY A 44 -4.65 -7.52 -5.57
N ALA A 45 -4.31 -7.65 -4.28
CA ALA A 45 -4.52 -8.88 -3.53
C ALA A 45 -6.03 -9.20 -3.42
N THR A 46 -6.38 -10.49 -3.52
CA THR A 46 -7.78 -10.92 -3.49
C THR A 46 -7.96 -12.28 -2.82
N SER A 47 -9.11 -12.50 -2.19
CA SER A 47 -9.55 -13.82 -1.73
C SER A 47 -9.94 -14.76 -2.87
N GLY A 48 -10.18 -14.21 -4.07
CA GLY A 48 -11.01 -14.89 -5.05
C GLY A 48 -12.45 -15.02 -4.54
N ARG A 49 -13.24 -15.82 -5.26
CA ARG A 49 -14.64 -16.02 -4.95
C ARG A 49 -14.81 -16.94 -3.74
N LEU A 50 -15.64 -16.54 -2.77
CA LEU A 50 -15.97 -17.29 -1.57
C LEU A 50 -17.47 -17.65 -1.58
N ASP A 51 -17.75 -18.94 -1.77
CA ASP A 51 -19.08 -19.51 -1.55
C ASP A 51 -19.50 -19.38 -0.07
N PRO A 52 -20.79 -19.52 0.25
CA PRO A 52 -21.27 -19.55 1.63
C PRO A 52 -20.46 -20.49 2.53
N GLY A 53 -19.98 -19.97 3.66
CA GLY A 53 -19.13 -20.71 4.61
C GLY A 53 -17.67 -20.89 4.21
N ALA A 54 -17.29 -20.55 2.97
CA ALA A 54 -15.90 -20.69 2.51
C ALA A 54 -15.00 -19.63 3.15
N SER A 55 -13.70 -19.96 3.29
CA SER A 55 -12.68 -19.03 3.77
C SER A 55 -11.45 -19.03 2.86
N ALA A 56 -10.74 -17.91 2.80
CA ALA A 56 -9.45 -17.81 2.14
C ALA A 56 -8.54 -16.81 2.87
N SER A 57 -7.23 -17.09 2.81
CA SER A 57 -6.21 -16.16 3.29
C SER A 57 -5.82 -15.16 2.19
N VAL A 58 -5.83 -13.87 2.50
CA VAL A 58 -5.42 -12.77 1.62
C VAL A 58 -4.20 -12.10 2.20
N ASP A 59 -3.09 -12.16 1.47
CA ASP A 59 -1.87 -11.45 1.85
C ASP A 59 -1.95 -10.00 1.33
N ALA A 60 -2.15 -9.06 2.25
CA ALA A 60 -2.17 -7.63 1.94
C ALA A 60 -0.76 -7.05 1.79
N GLY A 61 0.29 -7.85 2.02
CA GLY A 61 1.67 -7.42 2.00
C GLY A 61 2.04 -6.57 3.21
N VAL A 62 3.10 -5.79 3.06
CA VAL A 62 3.55 -4.84 4.09
C VAL A 62 2.73 -3.56 3.98
N ILE A 63 2.07 -3.17 5.06
CA ILE A 63 1.20 -2.00 5.12
C ILE A 63 2.04 -0.77 5.43
N THR A 64 2.24 0.12 4.46
CA THR A 64 2.99 1.38 4.65
C THR A 64 2.12 2.63 4.59
N GLN A 65 0.87 2.48 4.16
CA GLN A 65 -0.14 3.50 4.02
C GLN A 65 -1.52 2.85 4.12
N ASP A 66 -2.57 3.65 4.23
CA ASP A 66 -3.93 3.14 4.21
C ASP A 66 -4.23 2.36 2.93
N VAL A 67 -4.96 1.26 3.08
CA VAL A 67 -5.38 0.40 1.97
C VAL A 67 -6.90 0.26 2.00
N ASP A 68 -7.53 0.49 0.86
CA ASP A 68 -8.96 0.21 0.67
C ASP A 68 -9.16 -1.22 0.17
N GLY A 69 -10.27 -1.82 0.60
CA GLY A 69 -10.77 -3.09 0.11
C GLY A 69 -12.27 -3.03 -0.16
N TRP A 70 -12.75 -3.90 -1.03
CA TRP A 70 -14.18 -4.01 -1.37
C TRP A 70 -14.54 -5.40 -1.90
N CYS A 71 -15.82 -5.71 -1.87
CA CYS A 71 -16.40 -6.84 -2.59
C CYS A 71 -16.68 -6.43 -4.05
N SER A 72 -16.15 -7.19 -5.01
CA SER A 72 -16.22 -6.91 -6.46
C SER A 72 -17.54 -7.37 -7.10
N ILE A 73 -18.35 -8.12 -6.35
CA ILE A 73 -19.67 -8.54 -6.82
C ILE A 73 -20.52 -7.32 -7.15
N VAL A 74 -21.20 -7.39 -8.29
CA VAL A 74 -21.96 -6.27 -8.85
C VAL A 74 -22.92 -5.70 -7.79
N GLY A 75 -22.80 -4.39 -7.54
CA GLY A 75 -23.62 -3.66 -6.57
C GLY A 75 -23.17 -3.74 -5.11
N HIS A 76 -22.36 -4.73 -4.71
CA HIS A 76 -22.02 -4.92 -3.29
C HIS A 76 -21.20 -3.76 -2.72
N ARG A 77 -20.19 -3.28 -3.45
CA ARG A 77 -19.44 -2.07 -3.06
C ARG A 77 -20.34 -0.84 -2.93
N GLN A 78 -21.32 -0.68 -3.84
CA GLN A 78 -22.25 0.46 -3.83
C GLN A 78 -23.20 0.40 -2.63
N MET A 79 -23.54 -0.81 -2.17
CA MET A 79 -24.29 -1.02 -0.94
C MET A 79 -23.45 -0.78 0.33
N GLY A 80 -22.12 -0.64 0.21
CA GLY A 80 -21.17 -0.34 1.28
C GLY A 80 -20.32 -1.51 1.76
N MET A 81 -20.18 -2.56 0.93
CA MET A 81 -19.31 -3.71 1.24
C MET A 81 -17.84 -3.37 1.00
N THR A 82 -17.30 -2.53 1.88
CA THR A 82 -15.93 -1.99 1.85
C THR A 82 -15.20 -2.28 3.15
N LEU A 83 -13.88 -2.44 3.07
CA LEU A 83 -12.97 -2.63 4.18
C LEU A 83 -11.94 -1.50 4.14
N ARG A 84 -11.67 -0.86 5.28
CA ARG A 84 -10.57 0.11 5.41
C ARG A 84 -9.46 -0.49 6.25
N ILE A 85 -8.24 -0.48 5.74
CA ILE A 85 -7.04 -0.84 6.50
C ILE A 85 -6.28 0.45 6.74
N ARG A 86 -6.11 0.83 8.01
CA ARG A 86 -5.39 2.03 8.45
C ARG A 86 -3.97 1.68 8.83
N ALA A 87 -3.02 2.44 8.30
CA ALA A 87 -1.62 2.33 8.70
C ALA A 87 -1.35 3.29 9.88
N ASP A 88 -1.21 2.74 11.08
CA ASP A 88 -0.87 3.53 12.27
C ASP A 88 0.59 3.96 12.24
N GLY A 89 0.88 5.21 12.58
CA GLY A 89 2.24 5.76 12.54
C GLY A 89 2.82 5.97 11.14
N ALA A 90 2.04 5.79 10.07
CA ALA A 90 2.44 6.25 8.74
C ALA A 90 2.56 7.78 8.78
N SER A 91 3.74 8.31 8.43
CA SER A 91 3.91 9.76 8.33
C SER A 91 2.99 10.28 7.23
N SER A 92 2.02 11.12 7.59
CA SER A 92 1.18 11.81 6.63
C SER A 92 2.08 12.47 5.56
N PRO A 93 1.82 12.29 4.25
CA PRO A 93 2.46 13.11 3.23
C PRO A 93 1.92 14.54 3.36
N GLY A 94 2.49 15.31 4.29
CA GLY A 94 2.06 16.67 4.60
C GLY A 94 2.59 17.26 5.90
N GLU A 95 3.15 16.46 6.82
CA GLU A 95 3.64 16.96 8.11
C GLU A 95 5.16 16.80 8.20
N GLU A 96 5.86 17.72 7.55
CA GLU A 96 7.26 18.01 7.84
C GLU A 96 7.33 18.58 9.27
N SER A 97 7.41 17.68 10.26
CA SER A 97 7.68 18.05 11.65
C SER A 97 9.03 18.75 11.69
N SER A 98 8.96 20.09 11.68
CA SER A 98 10.09 20.97 11.95
C SER A 98 10.57 20.67 13.36
N GLY A 99 11.56 19.78 13.47
CA GLY A 99 12.25 19.50 14.73
C GLY A 99 12.88 20.78 15.27
N ARG A 100 12.18 21.46 16.18
CA ARG A 100 12.77 22.47 17.06
C ARG A 100 13.42 21.74 18.22
N GLY A 101 14.66 21.31 17.99
CA GLY A 101 15.58 20.97 19.06
C GLY A 101 16.02 22.26 19.75
N ASP A 102 15.41 22.56 20.89
CA ASP A 102 15.98 23.43 21.91
C ASP A 102 17.18 22.71 22.54
N SER A 103 18.33 23.36 22.51
CA SER A 103 19.46 23.01 23.37
C SER A 103 20.23 24.30 23.63
N SER A 104 19.84 24.96 24.71
CA SER A 104 20.62 26.02 25.35
C SER A 104 21.86 25.41 26.03
N ALA A 105 23.05 25.92 25.71
CA ALA A 105 24.15 26.16 26.65
C ALA A 105 25.37 26.80 25.97
N ASP A 106 25.65 28.04 26.40
CA ASP A 106 26.94 28.67 26.67
C ASP A 106 28.02 28.84 25.57
N GLY A 107 28.25 30.11 25.21
CA GLY A 107 29.43 30.53 24.44
C GLY A 107 29.46 32.03 24.15
N GLN A 108 30.10 32.79 25.03
CA GLN A 108 30.42 34.22 24.89
C GLN A 108 31.13 34.51 23.55
N GLY A 109 30.70 35.53 22.79
CA GLY A 109 31.47 35.99 21.62
C GLY A 109 30.77 37.06 20.80
N ALA A 110 31.32 38.28 20.85
CA ALA A 110 30.82 39.49 20.23
C ALA A 110 30.75 39.46 18.69
N GLY A 111 29.73 40.12 18.15
CA GLY A 111 29.79 40.96 16.94
C GLY A 111 30.11 40.29 15.60
N THR A 112 29.10 40.09 14.76
CA THR A 112 28.94 40.79 13.45
C THR A 112 27.83 40.13 12.62
N ASN A 113 26.80 40.92 12.36
CA ASN A 113 25.88 40.84 11.23
C ASN A 113 26.48 40.25 9.94
N ARG A 114 26.10 39.01 9.56
CA ARG A 114 26.23 38.55 8.17
C ARG A 114 24.97 37.80 7.72
N PRO A 115 24.42 38.14 6.54
CA PRO A 115 23.24 37.47 6.00
C PRO A 115 23.57 36.07 5.49
N TRP A 116 22.53 35.24 5.51
CA TRP A 116 22.44 33.91 4.93
C TRP A 116 23.03 33.87 3.53
N THR A 117 24.20 33.24 3.39
CA THR A 117 24.68 32.75 2.11
C THR A 117 24.76 31.23 2.20
N CYS A 118 23.92 30.57 1.42
CA CYS A 118 24.01 29.14 1.20
C CYS A 118 25.38 28.83 0.56
N ARG A 119 26.21 28.09 1.30
CA ARG A 119 27.46 27.53 0.80
C ARG A 119 27.10 26.27 -0.01
N PRO A 120 27.42 26.16 -1.31
CA PRO A 120 27.21 24.90 -2.02
C PRO A 120 28.28 23.89 -1.55
N PRO A 121 27.95 22.59 -1.40
CA PRO A 121 28.98 21.59 -1.24
C PRO A 121 29.79 21.47 -2.54
N ARG A 122 31.10 21.65 -2.43
CA ARG A 122 32.06 21.19 -3.44
C ARG A 122 32.09 19.67 -3.38
N GLY A 123 31.26 19.03 -4.20
CA GLY A 123 31.25 17.58 -4.37
C GLY A 123 31.03 17.25 -5.84
N ARG A 124 32.11 16.86 -6.54
CA ARG A 124 32.00 16.19 -7.84
C ARG A 124 31.39 14.81 -7.61
N ILE A 125 30.12 14.65 -7.97
CA ILE A 125 29.54 13.32 -8.17
C ILE A 125 29.51 13.09 -9.68
N THR A 126 30.47 12.32 -10.16
CA THR A 126 30.37 11.65 -11.46
C THR A 126 29.26 10.62 -11.32
N ALA A 127 28.05 10.96 -11.75
CA ALA A 127 26.96 9.99 -11.84
C ALA A 127 27.20 9.06 -13.03
N PRO A 128 27.14 7.73 -12.89
CA PRO A 128 26.86 6.87 -14.03
C PRO A 128 25.40 7.04 -14.45
N ALA A 129 25.18 7.14 -15.76
CA ALA A 129 23.89 7.33 -16.41
C ALA A 129 22.82 6.29 -15.94
N PRO A 130 21.52 6.65 -16.01
CA PRO A 130 20.45 5.68 -15.77
C PRO A 130 20.55 4.55 -16.78
N ARG A 131 20.52 3.31 -16.28
CA ARG A 131 20.40 2.10 -17.09
C ARG A 131 19.04 2.13 -17.78
N CYS A 132 19.03 2.53 -19.04
CA CYS A 132 17.90 2.29 -19.94
C CYS A 132 17.67 0.77 -19.99
N TRP A 133 16.57 0.32 -19.40
CA TRP A 133 16.10 -1.05 -19.57
C TRP A 133 15.85 -1.28 -21.05
N THR A 134 16.66 -2.16 -21.64
CA THR A 134 16.50 -2.61 -23.02
C THR A 134 15.39 -3.66 -23.04
N ARG A 135 14.35 -3.42 -23.85
CA ARG A 135 13.37 -4.44 -24.25
C ARG A 135 14.12 -5.62 -24.88
N PRO A 136 13.82 -6.89 -24.52
CA PRO A 136 14.28 -8.00 -25.34
C PRO A 136 13.57 -7.97 -26.71
N PRO A 137 14.26 -8.33 -27.81
CA PRO A 137 13.59 -8.56 -29.08
C PRO A 137 12.63 -9.75 -28.94
N SER A 138 11.41 -9.57 -29.41
CA SER A 138 10.41 -10.61 -29.60
C SER A 138 10.97 -11.67 -30.55
N THR A 139 11.43 -12.79 -30.02
CA THR A 139 11.74 -13.97 -30.83
C THR A 139 10.44 -14.47 -31.46
N GLY A 140 10.41 -14.37 -32.79
CA GLY A 140 9.28 -14.73 -33.62
C GLY A 140 8.87 -16.19 -33.45
N TRP A 141 7.57 -16.39 -33.40
CA TRP A 141 6.92 -17.69 -33.46
C TRP A 141 7.10 -18.25 -34.87
N SER A 142 7.96 -19.26 -35.02
CA SER A 142 8.09 -20.02 -36.26
C SER A 142 6.80 -20.81 -36.50
N ARG A 143 6.00 -20.39 -37.50
CA ARG A 143 4.99 -21.24 -38.12
C ARG A 143 5.71 -22.30 -38.94
N THR A 144 5.74 -23.53 -38.45
CA THR A 144 5.88 -24.70 -39.32
C THR A 144 4.49 -25.04 -39.84
N GLY A 145 4.20 -24.57 -41.04
CA GLY A 145 3.09 -25.06 -41.85
C GLY A 145 3.38 -26.51 -42.23
N ARG A 146 2.56 -27.43 -41.72
CA ARG A 146 2.50 -28.81 -42.17
C ARG A 146 1.59 -28.86 -43.38
N ALA A 147 2.16 -29.28 -44.50
CA ALA A 147 1.45 -29.64 -45.71
C ALA A 147 0.47 -30.80 -45.44
N GLY A 148 -0.72 -30.68 -46.04
CA GLY A 148 -1.72 -31.72 -46.24
C GLY A 148 -2.49 -31.34 -47.50
#